data_AF-A0A4D5S329-F1
#
_entry.id   AF-A0A4D5S329-F1
#
_cell.length_a   1.000
_cell.length_b   1.000
_cell.length_c   1.000
_cell.angle_alpha   90.00
_cell.angle_beta   90.00
_cell.angle_gamma   90.00
#
_symmetry.space_group_name_H-M   'P 1'
#
loop_
_entity.id
_entity.type
_entity.pdbx_description
1 polymer ?
#
loop_
_entity_poly.entity_id
_entity_poly.type
_entity_poly.pdbx_seq_one_letter_code
_entity_poly.pdbx_strand_id
1 'polypeptide(L)'
;MCEESAELLAQFLALTKTLKCATLSFPTTESSTQSLLDGLLCNKSISKLELGYWCFKDRHAEDFAQVLRGNNTLIHLTLHDMSSPLILQELAKCIADNKFLLSINFDKMRFFTGEPWMIRIMDTLRRNLSLLQCAVCFVVGNHFKRCGEAFEQLFRSRTLLEKVQELDSESESVAKERILNSKRHLDINFLAVAGVVKSRVACSGGNGSQMKLDELGVDNWLLVRSYLKLTDIKNASGESCPPPSKRQKLDRACKRKL
;
A
#
# COMPACT_ATOMS: atom_id res chain seq x y z
N MET A 1 -9.40 -30.06 10.45
CA MET A 1 -10.16 -29.98 9.19
C MET A 1 -9.65 -31.09 8.29
N CYS A 2 -10.54 -31.88 7.69
CA CYS A 2 -10.15 -32.88 6.70
C CYS A 2 -9.81 -32.21 5.36
N GLU A 3 -9.14 -32.94 4.48
CA GLU A 3 -8.64 -32.45 3.19
C GLU A 3 -9.77 -31.98 2.26
N GLU A 4 -10.84 -32.76 2.14
CA GLU A 4 -12.01 -32.42 1.31
C GLU A 4 -12.66 -31.08 1.72
N SER A 5 -12.83 -30.86 3.03
CA SER A 5 -13.35 -29.57 3.54
C SER A 5 -12.36 -28.43 3.29
N ALA A 6 -11.06 -28.71 3.32
CA ALA A 6 -10.02 -27.73 3.02
C ALA A 6 -10.07 -27.26 1.58
N GLU A 7 -10.23 -28.20 0.65
CA GLU A 7 -10.31 -27.92 -0.78
C GLU A 7 -11.54 -27.09 -1.12
N LEU A 8 -12.71 -27.43 -0.56
CA LEU A 8 -13.93 -26.64 -0.75
C LEU A 8 -13.78 -25.21 -0.21
N LEU A 9 -13.19 -25.05 0.98
CA LEU A 9 -12.93 -23.74 1.55
C LEU A 9 -11.89 -22.96 0.74
N ALA A 10 -10.83 -23.61 0.27
CA ALA A 10 -9.82 -23.00 -0.59
C ALA A 10 -10.42 -22.50 -1.90
N GLN A 11 -11.25 -23.31 -2.56
CA GLN A 11 -11.98 -22.90 -3.77
C GLN A 11 -12.88 -21.70 -3.51
N PHE A 12 -13.62 -21.72 -2.40
CA PHE A 12 -14.44 -20.57 -1.98
C PHE A 12 -13.59 -19.30 -1.78
N LEU A 13 -12.47 -19.41 -1.07
CA LEU A 13 -11.55 -18.30 -0.82
C LEU A 13 -10.93 -17.76 -2.12
N ALA A 14 -10.58 -18.62 -3.08
CA ALA A 14 -10.04 -18.20 -4.37
C ALA A 14 -11.07 -17.40 -5.20
N LEU A 15 -12.33 -17.84 -5.17
CA LEU A 15 -13.39 -17.29 -6.03
C LEU A 15 -14.07 -16.05 -5.43
N THR A 16 -14.19 -15.96 -4.11
CA THR A 16 -14.90 -14.85 -3.47
C THR A 16 -14.31 -13.48 -3.82
N LYS A 17 -15.18 -12.52 -4.12
CA LYS A 17 -14.81 -11.13 -4.44
C LYS A 17 -15.28 -10.13 -3.39
N THR A 18 -16.12 -10.57 -2.47
CA THR A 18 -16.82 -9.72 -1.50
C THR A 18 -16.28 -9.89 -0.08
N LEU A 19 -15.74 -11.06 0.27
CA LEU A 19 -15.26 -11.33 1.62
C LEU A 19 -14.09 -10.40 1.99
N LYS A 20 -14.27 -9.57 3.01
CA LYS A 20 -13.26 -8.59 3.49
C LYS A 20 -12.51 -9.04 4.73
N CYS A 21 -13.21 -9.72 5.63
CA CYS A 21 -12.66 -10.20 6.89
C CYS A 21 -12.81 -11.72 6.93
N ALA A 22 -11.73 -12.42 7.26
CA ALA A 22 -11.75 -13.87 7.43
C ALA A 22 -10.97 -14.24 8.69
N THR A 23 -11.60 -15.02 9.57
CA THR A 23 -10.96 -15.64 10.74
C THR A 23 -11.03 -17.14 10.55
N LEU A 24 -9.87 -17.76 10.32
CA LEU A 24 -9.70 -19.18 10.03
C LEU A 24 -8.90 -19.82 11.16
N SER A 25 -9.58 -20.06 12.28
CA SER A 25 -8.98 -20.58 13.51
C SER A 25 -9.48 -22.00 13.77
N PHE A 26 -8.78 -23.00 13.24
CA PHE A 26 -9.11 -24.42 13.41
C PHE A 26 -7.89 -25.31 13.11
N PRO A 27 -7.79 -26.50 13.71
CA PRO A 27 -6.73 -27.46 13.42
C PRO A 27 -6.72 -27.85 11.94
N THR A 28 -5.56 -27.86 11.30
CA THR A 28 -5.37 -28.37 9.93
C THR A 28 -4.37 -29.53 9.92
N THR A 29 -4.48 -30.41 8.94
CA THR A 29 -3.36 -31.27 8.52
C THR A 29 -2.38 -30.48 7.66
N GLU A 30 -1.20 -31.06 7.39
CA GLU A 30 -0.23 -30.45 6.49
C GLU A 30 -0.82 -30.22 5.08
N SER A 31 -1.49 -31.23 4.50
CA SER A 31 -2.14 -31.12 3.18
C SER A 31 -3.23 -30.05 3.16
N SER A 32 -4.12 -30.05 4.17
CA SER A 32 -5.17 -29.03 4.24
C SER A 32 -4.64 -27.61 4.43
N THR A 33 -3.46 -27.43 5.05
CA THR A 33 -2.79 -26.13 5.13
C THR A 33 -2.36 -25.66 3.75
N GLN A 34 -1.77 -26.56 2.95
CA GLN A 34 -1.38 -26.26 1.57
C GLN A 34 -2.59 -25.82 0.73
N SER A 35 -3.66 -26.60 0.73
CA SER A 35 -4.87 -26.27 -0.05
C SER A 35 -5.40 -24.87 0.30
N LEU A 36 -5.43 -24.52 1.59
CA LEU A 36 -5.89 -23.21 2.03
C LEU A 36 -4.95 -22.08 1.61
N LEU A 37 -3.63 -22.29 1.61
CA LEU A 37 -2.67 -21.32 1.09
C LEU A 37 -2.88 -21.07 -0.41
N ASP A 38 -3.12 -22.13 -1.19
CA ASP A 38 -3.41 -22.02 -2.62
C ASP A 38 -4.69 -21.21 -2.88
N GLY A 39 -5.73 -21.41 -2.05
CA GLY A 39 -6.95 -20.62 -2.08
C GLY A 39 -6.71 -19.14 -1.76
N LEU A 40 -5.93 -18.86 -0.71
CA LEU A 40 -5.59 -17.50 -0.28
C LEU A 40 -4.70 -16.76 -1.29
N LEU A 41 -3.82 -17.45 -2.01
CA LEU A 41 -2.94 -16.89 -3.04
C LEU A 41 -3.75 -16.19 -4.14
N CYS A 42 -4.86 -16.81 -4.53
CA CYS A 42 -5.79 -16.32 -5.54
C CYS A 42 -6.74 -15.21 -5.02
N ASN A 43 -6.92 -15.10 -3.70
CA ASN A 43 -7.85 -14.14 -3.14
C ASN A 43 -7.37 -12.70 -3.32
N LYS A 44 -8.26 -11.82 -3.80
CA LYS A 44 -8.04 -10.38 -3.97
C LYS A 44 -9.15 -9.54 -3.33
N SER A 45 -9.83 -10.08 -2.32
CA SER A 45 -10.93 -9.40 -1.65
C SER A 45 -10.67 -9.14 -0.17
N ILE A 46 -9.97 -10.06 0.50
CA ILE A 46 -9.72 -10.05 1.95
C ILE A 46 -8.73 -8.94 2.29
N SER A 47 -9.10 -8.14 3.29
CA SER A 47 -8.28 -7.06 3.86
C SER A 47 -7.86 -7.31 5.31
N LYS A 48 -8.59 -8.17 6.03
CA LYS A 48 -8.25 -8.61 7.39
C LYS A 48 -8.29 -10.14 7.45
N LEU A 49 -7.14 -10.75 7.71
CA LEU A 49 -7.00 -12.19 7.82
C LEU A 49 -6.45 -12.56 9.20
N GLU A 50 -7.16 -13.45 9.88
CA GLU A 50 -6.72 -14.07 11.13
C GLU A 50 -6.61 -15.57 10.92
N LEU A 51 -5.43 -16.13 11.19
CA LEU A 51 -5.15 -17.56 11.05
C LEU A 51 -4.76 -18.13 12.41
N GLY A 52 -5.27 -19.31 12.75
CA GLY A 52 -4.94 -19.95 14.03
C GLY A 52 -5.06 -21.46 13.98
N TYR A 53 -4.20 -22.14 14.74
CA TYR A 53 -4.15 -23.60 14.86
C TYR A 53 -3.85 -24.32 13.54
N TRP A 54 -3.19 -23.67 12.58
CA TRP A 54 -2.80 -24.33 11.33
C TRP A 54 -1.49 -25.11 11.49
N CYS A 55 -1.41 -26.30 10.89
CA CYS A 55 -0.22 -27.14 10.84
C CYS A 55 0.77 -26.65 9.78
N PHE A 56 1.37 -25.50 10.09
CA PHE A 56 2.47 -24.93 9.32
C PHE A 56 3.75 -25.78 9.45
N LYS A 57 4.37 -26.09 8.32
CA LYS A 57 5.67 -26.75 8.20
C LYS A 57 6.61 -25.87 7.39
N ASP A 58 7.91 -26.12 7.48
CA ASP A 58 8.92 -25.27 6.84
C ASP A 58 8.76 -25.22 5.31
N ARG A 59 8.21 -26.28 4.70
CA ARG A 59 7.88 -26.30 3.26
C ARG A 59 6.83 -25.25 2.88
N HIS A 60 5.92 -24.89 3.79
CA HIS A 60 4.88 -23.89 3.55
C HIS A 60 5.39 -22.44 3.68
N ALA A 61 6.66 -22.24 4.07
CA ALA A 61 7.21 -20.91 4.31
C ALA A 61 7.16 -20.05 3.05
N GLU A 62 7.61 -20.58 1.90
CA GLU A 62 7.61 -19.87 0.63
C GLU A 62 6.18 -19.62 0.13
N ASP A 63 5.30 -20.62 0.16
CA ASP A 63 3.93 -20.50 -0.32
C ASP A 63 3.16 -19.43 0.48
N PHE A 64 3.27 -19.45 1.81
CA PHE A 64 2.66 -18.42 2.64
C PHE A 64 3.24 -17.04 2.39
N ALA A 65 4.54 -16.96 2.14
CA ALA A 65 5.20 -15.71 1.81
C ALA A 65 4.74 -15.16 0.44
N GLN A 66 4.47 -16.02 -0.54
CA GLN A 66 3.90 -15.66 -1.85
C GLN A 66 2.47 -15.15 -1.74
N VAL A 67 1.65 -15.74 -0.84
CA VAL A 67 0.31 -15.23 -0.52
C VAL A 67 0.35 -13.74 -0.16
N LEU A 68 1.43 -13.26 0.47
CA LEU A 68 1.58 -11.85 0.83
C LEU A 68 2.32 -11.00 -0.19
N ARG A 69 3.37 -11.52 -0.84
CA ARG A 69 4.26 -10.73 -1.71
C ARG A 69 3.49 -9.94 -2.79
N GLY A 70 2.55 -10.60 -3.47
CA GLY A 70 1.74 -10.00 -4.54
C GLY A 70 0.37 -9.48 -4.08
N ASN A 71 0.06 -9.52 -2.78
CA ASN A 71 -1.26 -9.17 -2.29
C ASN A 71 -1.36 -7.68 -1.96
N ASN A 72 -2.26 -7.00 -2.67
CA ASN A 72 -2.52 -5.58 -2.51
C ASN A 72 -3.83 -5.26 -1.78
N THR A 73 -4.55 -6.29 -1.33
CA THR A 73 -5.81 -6.14 -0.61
C THR A 73 -5.68 -6.43 0.87
N LEU A 74 -4.77 -7.32 1.28
CA LEU A 74 -4.54 -7.69 2.67
C LEU A 74 -3.78 -6.57 3.42
N ILE A 75 -4.44 -5.99 4.42
CA ILE A 75 -3.95 -4.84 5.20
C ILE A 75 -3.54 -5.27 6.60
N HIS A 76 -4.29 -6.19 7.21
CA HIS A 76 -4.06 -6.68 8.55
C HIS A 76 -3.99 -8.20 8.57
N LEU A 77 -2.92 -8.72 9.15
CA LEU A 77 -2.69 -10.14 9.35
C LEU A 77 -2.51 -10.42 10.85
N THR A 78 -3.27 -11.36 11.38
CA THR A 78 -3.08 -11.87 12.73
C THR A 78 -2.78 -13.36 12.63
N LEU A 79 -1.69 -13.80 13.25
CA LEU A 79 -1.29 -15.19 13.27
C LEU A 79 -1.25 -15.71 14.71
N HIS A 80 -2.08 -16.70 15.00
CA HIS A 80 -2.15 -17.38 16.28
C HIS A 80 -1.40 -18.70 16.24
N ASP A 81 -0.76 -19.03 17.35
CA ASP A 81 -0.04 -20.30 17.56
C ASP A 81 1.02 -20.62 16.48
N MET A 82 1.62 -19.58 15.87
CA MET A 82 2.71 -19.76 14.93
C MET A 82 4.01 -20.08 15.66
N SER A 83 4.46 -21.33 15.51
CA SER A 83 5.60 -21.88 16.22
C SER A 83 6.86 -22.03 15.38
N SER A 84 6.81 -21.93 14.04
CA SER A 84 8.00 -22.06 13.17
C SER A 84 8.68 -20.70 12.93
N PRO A 85 9.91 -20.48 13.44
CA PRO A 85 10.69 -19.28 13.15
C PRO A 85 11.07 -19.16 11.67
N LEU A 86 11.20 -20.28 10.95
CA LEU A 86 11.56 -20.30 9.53
C LEU A 86 10.51 -19.61 8.66
N ILE A 87 9.23 -19.83 8.98
CA ILE A 87 8.12 -19.16 8.29
C ILE A 87 8.17 -17.66 8.52
N LEU A 88 8.44 -17.23 9.76
CA LEU A 88 8.54 -15.81 10.10
C LEU A 88 9.76 -15.13 9.45
N GLN A 89 10.87 -15.86 9.33
CA GLN A 89 12.05 -15.38 8.61
C GLN A 89 11.78 -15.22 7.11
N GLU A 90 11.11 -16.19 6.49
CA GLU A 90 10.81 -16.12 5.05
C GLU A 90 9.74 -15.06 4.75
N LEU A 91 8.73 -14.98 5.60
CA LEU A 91 7.75 -13.90 5.62
C LEU A 91 8.45 -12.53 5.61
N ALA A 92 9.39 -12.31 6.53
CA ALA A 92 10.12 -11.04 6.64
C ALA A 92 10.90 -10.66 5.37
N LYS A 93 11.43 -11.64 4.63
CA LYS A 93 12.11 -11.39 3.34
C LYS A 93 11.10 -11.02 2.27
N CYS A 94 10.02 -11.78 2.14
CA CYS A 94 9.07 -11.66 1.05
C CYS A 94 8.18 -10.42 1.14
N ILE A 95 7.84 -9.95 2.34
CA ILE A 95 7.02 -8.76 2.49
C ILE A 95 7.79 -7.45 2.26
N ALA A 96 9.11 -7.47 2.10
CA ALA A 96 9.92 -6.27 1.87
C ALA A 96 9.42 -5.45 0.67
N ASP A 97 8.93 -6.12 -0.37
CA ASP A 97 8.37 -5.50 -1.57
C ASP A 97 6.86 -5.22 -1.46
N ASN A 98 6.17 -5.76 -0.45
CA ASN A 98 4.75 -5.50 -0.22
C ASN A 98 4.55 -4.09 0.34
N LYS A 99 3.67 -3.29 -0.28
CA LYS A 99 3.40 -1.89 0.08
C LYS A 99 2.07 -1.63 0.78
N PHE A 100 1.26 -2.68 0.97
CA PHE A 100 -0.15 -2.56 1.37
C PHE A 100 -0.43 -3.09 2.77
N LEU A 101 0.37 -4.05 3.23
CA LEU A 101 0.27 -4.62 4.56
C LEU A 101 0.71 -3.58 5.60
N LEU A 102 -0.18 -3.26 6.55
CA LEU A 102 0.05 -2.24 7.58
C LEU A 102 0.23 -2.82 8.98
N SER A 103 -0.26 -4.03 9.22
CA SER A 103 -0.16 -4.69 10.51
C SER A 103 0.05 -6.19 10.35
N ILE A 104 1.00 -6.72 11.13
CA ILE A 104 1.10 -8.14 11.41
C ILE A 104 1.17 -8.31 12.92
N ASN A 105 0.34 -9.18 13.49
CA ASN A 105 0.34 -9.51 14.91
C ASN A 105 0.55 -11.01 15.12
N PHE A 106 1.26 -11.37 16.19
CA PHE A 106 1.51 -12.74 16.61
C PHE A 106 1.36 -12.84 18.13
N ASP A 107 0.76 -13.93 18.64
CA ASP A 107 0.48 -14.12 20.09
C ASP A 107 1.69 -13.88 21.00
N LYS A 108 2.88 -14.23 20.50
CA LYS A 108 4.14 -14.19 21.23
C LYS A 108 5.08 -13.07 20.79
N MET A 109 4.57 -12.00 20.16
CA MET A 109 5.39 -10.89 19.64
C MET A 109 6.39 -10.33 20.66
N ARG A 110 6.01 -10.26 21.94
CA ARG A 110 6.86 -9.72 23.02
C ARG A 110 8.10 -10.57 23.29
N PHE A 111 8.11 -11.85 22.91
CA PHE A 111 9.24 -12.74 23.11
C PHE A 111 10.30 -12.63 22.00
N PHE A 112 9.96 -11.99 20.88
CA PHE A 112 10.82 -11.90 19.69
C PHE A 112 11.34 -10.49 19.41
N THR A 113 11.24 -9.56 20.37
CA THR A 113 11.47 -8.12 20.17
C THR A 113 12.89 -7.73 19.74
N GLY A 114 13.83 -8.66 19.68
CA GLY A 114 15.19 -8.46 19.17
C GLY A 114 15.55 -9.28 17.93
N GLU A 115 14.61 -10.09 17.42
CA GLU A 115 14.88 -10.98 16.30
C GLU A 115 15.07 -10.20 14.99
N PRO A 116 16.12 -10.48 14.18
CA PRO A 116 16.38 -9.75 12.94
C PRO A 116 15.19 -9.76 11.96
N TRP A 117 14.46 -10.87 11.88
CA TRP A 117 13.28 -10.98 11.03
C TRP A 117 12.12 -10.09 11.54
N MET A 118 11.95 -9.97 12.86
CA MET A 118 10.90 -9.13 13.44
C MET A 118 11.19 -7.65 13.18
N ILE A 119 12.46 -7.24 13.31
CA ILE A 119 12.89 -5.87 12.98
C ILE A 119 12.56 -5.55 11.52
N ARG A 120 12.88 -6.46 10.58
CA ARG A 120 12.55 -6.30 9.15
C ARG A 120 11.05 -6.19 8.89
N ILE A 121 10.23 -7.00 9.56
CA ILE A 121 8.76 -6.87 9.48
C ILE A 121 8.34 -5.49 9.96
N MET A 122 8.76 -5.08 11.14
CA MET A 122 8.37 -3.79 11.72
C MET A 122 8.81 -2.60 10.85
N ASP A 123 10.01 -2.63 10.27
CA ASP A 123 10.48 -1.58 9.37
C ASP A 123 9.68 -1.54 8.07
N THR A 124 9.31 -2.70 7.52
CA THR A 124 8.42 -2.80 6.36
C THR A 124 7.05 -2.17 6.66
N LEU A 125 6.44 -2.52 7.80
CA LEU A 125 5.14 -2.00 8.21
C LEU A 125 5.19 -0.48 8.46
N ARG A 126 6.25 0.02 9.10
CA ARG A 126 6.47 1.47 9.30
C ARG A 126 6.61 2.20 7.96
N ARG A 127 7.37 1.64 7.02
CA ARG A 127 7.51 2.19 5.66
C ARG A 127 6.16 2.24 4.96
N ASN A 128 5.37 1.18 5.00
CA ASN A 128 4.05 1.10 4.36
C ASN A 128 3.06 2.10 4.98
N LEU A 129 3.07 2.23 6.31
CA LEU A 129 2.27 3.24 7.02
C LEU A 129 2.69 4.66 6.62
N SER A 130 3.99 4.94 6.54
CA SER A 130 4.48 6.24 6.07
C SER A 130 4.09 6.50 4.62
N LEU A 131 4.11 5.49 3.74
CA LEU A 131 3.67 5.59 2.36
C LEU A 131 2.19 5.97 2.29
N LEU A 132 1.33 5.29 3.06
CA LEU A 132 -0.09 5.62 3.16
C LEU A 132 -0.30 7.05 3.67
N GLN A 133 0.37 7.44 4.74
CA GLN A 133 0.26 8.79 5.30
C GLN A 133 0.68 9.86 4.29
N CYS A 134 1.78 9.65 3.56
CA CYS A 134 2.21 10.55 2.49
C CYS A 134 1.18 10.65 1.36
N ALA A 135 0.57 9.53 0.94
CA ALA A 135 -0.49 9.53 -0.05
C ALA A 135 -1.72 10.31 0.43
N VAL A 136 -2.12 10.14 1.69
CA VAL A 136 -3.20 10.89 2.32
C VAL A 136 -2.87 12.39 2.39
N CYS A 137 -1.65 12.76 2.77
CA CYS A 137 -1.21 14.16 2.76
C CYS A 137 -1.36 14.80 1.38
N PHE A 138 -1.07 14.07 0.30
CA PHE A 138 -1.29 14.56 -1.06
C PHE A 138 -2.76 14.87 -1.34
N VAL A 139 -3.68 13.98 -0.90
CA VAL A 139 -5.13 14.16 -1.05
C VAL A 139 -5.63 15.40 -0.29
N VAL A 140 -5.04 15.69 0.87
CA VAL A 140 -5.39 16.86 1.71
C VAL A 140 -4.73 18.16 1.21
N GLY A 141 -3.93 18.12 0.14
CA GLY A 141 -3.37 19.32 -0.51
C GLY A 141 -1.87 19.52 -0.33
N ASN A 142 -1.14 18.54 0.22
CA ASN A 142 0.31 18.59 0.30
C ASN A 142 0.95 18.01 -0.98
N HIS A 143 1.33 18.90 -1.91
CA HIS A 143 1.82 18.53 -3.24
C HIS A 143 3.34 18.36 -3.34
N PHE A 144 4.04 18.07 -2.24
CA PHE A 144 5.45 17.67 -2.33
C PHE A 144 5.61 16.38 -3.13
N LYS A 145 6.70 16.29 -3.90
CA LYS A 145 7.05 15.13 -4.74
C LYS A 145 6.87 13.78 -4.04
N ARG A 146 7.42 13.64 -2.82
CA ARG A 146 7.31 12.40 -2.02
C ARG A 146 5.86 12.01 -1.73
N CYS A 147 4.99 12.99 -1.47
CA CYS A 147 3.57 12.72 -1.25
C CYS A 147 2.88 12.33 -2.56
N GLY A 148 3.25 12.98 -3.67
CA GLY A 148 2.79 12.62 -5.01
C GLY A 148 3.20 11.20 -5.42
N GLU A 149 4.45 10.79 -5.17
CA GLU A 149 4.96 9.44 -5.48
C GLU A 149 4.23 8.37 -4.68
N ALA A 150 3.95 8.65 -3.41
CA ALA A 150 3.18 7.77 -2.55
C ALA A 150 1.73 7.66 -3.02
N PHE A 151 1.12 8.79 -3.38
CA PHE A 151 -0.23 8.85 -3.93
C PHE A 151 -0.33 8.08 -5.26
N GLU A 152 0.59 8.29 -6.20
CA GLU A 152 0.61 7.59 -7.49
C GLU A 152 0.68 6.06 -7.33
N GLN A 153 1.34 5.57 -6.29
CA GLN A 153 1.40 4.14 -5.98
C GLN A 153 0.12 3.60 -5.35
N LEU A 154 -0.57 4.39 -4.52
CA LEU A 154 -1.68 3.94 -3.69
C LEU A 154 -3.06 4.44 -4.16
N PHE A 155 -3.18 5.27 -5.19
CA PHE A 155 -4.44 5.95 -5.52
C PHE A 155 -5.61 5.01 -5.86
N ARG A 156 -5.32 3.79 -6.32
CA ARG A 156 -6.33 2.75 -6.60
C ARG A 156 -6.56 1.81 -5.41
N SER A 157 -5.80 1.95 -4.34
CA SER A 157 -5.89 1.07 -3.17
C SER A 157 -7.14 1.39 -2.34
N ARG A 158 -7.76 0.32 -1.83
CA ARG A 158 -8.88 0.46 -0.89
C ARG A 158 -8.42 1.09 0.43
N THR A 159 -7.18 0.81 0.85
CA THR A 159 -6.57 1.36 2.06
C THR A 159 -6.52 2.88 2.06
N LEU A 160 -6.16 3.50 0.93
CA LEU A 160 -6.18 4.96 0.80
C LEU A 160 -7.60 5.49 0.89
N LEU A 161 -8.55 4.85 0.21
CA LEU A 161 -9.96 5.23 0.23
C LEU A 161 -10.53 5.20 1.65
N GLU A 162 -10.37 4.09 2.37
CA GLU A 162 -10.81 3.93 3.76
C GLU A 162 -10.17 5.00 4.65
N LYS A 163 -8.88 5.30 4.46
CA LYS A 163 -8.21 6.31 5.27
C LYS A 163 -8.68 7.74 4.99
N VAL A 164 -9.01 8.06 3.74
CA VAL A 164 -9.57 9.37 3.37
C VAL A 164 -11.00 9.53 3.91
N GLN A 165 -11.81 8.46 3.88
CA GLN A 165 -13.14 8.46 4.50
C GLN A 165 -13.08 8.76 6.00
N GLU A 166 -12.14 8.13 6.71
CA GLU A 166 -11.95 8.31 8.15
C GLU A 166 -11.57 9.75 8.56
N LEU A 167 -10.90 10.52 7.70
CA LEU A 167 -10.40 11.85 8.06
C LEU A 167 -11.51 12.87 8.36
N ASP A 168 -12.56 12.86 7.54
CA ASP A 168 -13.66 13.83 7.61
C ASP A 168 -15.03 13.16 7.86
N SER A 169 -15.05 11.86 8.18
CA SER A 169 -16.29 11.06 8.30
C SER A 169 -17.18 11.17 7.07
N GLU A 170 -16.55 11.16 5.89
CA GLU A 170 -17.23 11.34 4.61
C GLU A 170 -17.77 10.01 4.05
N SER A 171 -18.76 10.10 3.17
CA SER A 171 -19.25 8.94 2.44
C SER A 171 -18.20 8.42 1.45
N GLU A 172 -18.34 7.16 1.06
CA GLU A 172 -17.42 6.54 0.11
C GLU A 172 -17.34 7.27 -1.24
N SER A 173 -18.45 7.82 -1.72
CA SER A 173 -18.50 8.57 -2.98
C SER A 173 -17.68 9.85 -2.90
N VAL A 174 -17.81 10.61 -1.81
CA VAL A 174 -17.08 11.88 -1.61
C VAL A 174 -15.58 11.62 -1.49
N ALA A 175 -15.18 10.61 -0.72
CA ALA A 175 -13.77 10.24 -0.60
C ALA A 175 -13.17 9.77 -1.94
N LYS A 176 -13.92 9.00 -2.74
CA LYS A 176 -13.52 8.63 -4.11
C LYS A 176 -13.35 9.85 -5.00
N GLU A 177 -14.30 10.77 -4.98
CA GLU A 177 -14.24 12.00 -5.77
C GLU A 177 -13.02 12.85 -5.39
N ARG A 178 -12.72 12.98 -4.09
CA ARG A 178 -11.54 13.69 -3.60
C ARG A 178 -10.25 13.08 -4.14
N ILE A 179 -10.11 11.75 -4.08
CA ILE A 179 -8.97 11.02 -4.65
C ILE A 179 -8.86 11.25 -6.16
N LEU A 180 -9.98 11.21 -6.89
CA LEU A 180 -10.00 11.45 -8.34
C LEU A 180 -9.58 12.89 -8.68
N ASN A 181 -10.04 13.88 -7.92
CA ASN A 181 -9.65 15.28 -8.09
C ASN A 181 -8.16 15.47 -7.81
N SER A 182 -7.60 14.83 -6.77
CA SER A 182 -6.16 14.82 -6.52
C SER A 182 -5.38 14.15 -7.65
N LYS A 183 -5.91 13.09 -8.27
CA LYS A 183 -5.28 12.46 -9.44
C LYS A 183 -5.25 13.38 -10.65
N ARG A 184 -6.37 14.04 -10.96
CA ARG A 184 -6.43 15.06 -12.03
C ARG A 184 -5.44 16.20 -11.77
N HIS A 185 -5.38 16.68 -10.52
CA HIS A 185 -4.42 17.71 -10.13
C HIS A 185 -2.98 17.25 -10.34
N LEU A 186 -2.63 16.04 -9.91
CA LEU A 186 -1.30 15.46 -10.12
C LEU A 186 -0.96 15.38 -11.61
N ASP A 187 -1.89 14.98 -12.45
CA ASP A 187 -1.63 14.81 -13.88
C ASP A 187 -1.38 16.15 -14.58
N ILE A 188 -2.21 17.14 -14.30
CA ILE A 188 -2.09 18.48 -14.87
C ILE A 188 -0.81 19.17 -14.36
N ASN A 189 -0.53 19.06 -13.06
CA ASN A 189 0.58 19.77 -12.41
C ASN A 189 1.83 18.90 -12.22
N PHE A 190 1.95 17.80 -12.98
CA PHE A 190 2.99 16.79 -12.76
C PHE A 190 4.41 17.37 -12.70
N LEU A 191 4.76 18.26 -13.64
CA LEU A 191 6.11 18.84 -13.68
C LEU A 191 6.41 19.74 -12.46
N ALA A 192 5.39 20.41 -11.92
CA ALA A 192 5.53 21.20 -10.71
C ALA A 192 5.67 20.31 -9.47
N VAL A 193 4.81 19.29 -9.36
CA VAL A 193 4.87 18.29 -8.28
C VAL A 193 6.19 17.52 -8.30
N ALA A 194 6.71 17.21 -9.49
CA ALA A 194 7.99 16.54 -9.69
C ALA A 194 9.20 17.43 -9.37
N GLY A 195 8.99 18.74 -9.20
CA GLY A 195 10.05 19.72 -8.97
C GLY A 195 10.85 20.10 -10.23
N VAL A 196 10.35 19.76 -11.42
CA VAL A 196 10.99 20.11 -12.70
C VAL A 196 10.80 21.60 -13.01
N VAL A 197 9.62 22.14 -12.67
CA VAL A 197 9.30 23.57 -12.80
C VAL A 197 8.80 24.13 -11.49
N LYS A 198 8.93 25.45 -11.28
CA LYS A 198 8.41 26.12 -10.08
C LYS A 198 6.88 26.21 -10.05
N SER A 199 6.24 26.35 -11.22
CA SER A 199 4.78 26.49 -11.31
C SER A 199 4.22 25.93 -12.61
N ARG A 200 4.65 26.46 -13.76
CA ARG A 200 4.22 25.99 -15.09
C ARG A 200 5.37 25.98 -16.08
N VAL A 201 5.22 25.19 -17.14
CA VAL A 201 6.11 25.25 -18.30
C VAL A 201 5.82 26.52 -19.08
N ALA A 202 6.87 27.22 -19.49
CA ALA A 202 6.80 28.36 -20.40
C ALA A 202 8.03 28.31 -21.31
N CYS A 203 7.82 28.37 -22.62
CA CYS A 203 8.89 28.34 -23.61
C CYS A 203 9.28 29.78 -23.99
N SER A 204 10.58 30.10 -23.92
CA SER A 204 11.09 31.42 -24.29
C SER A 204 11.30 31.51 -25.81
N GLY A 205 10.62 32.44 -26.47
CA GLY A 205 10.87 32.77 -27.89
C GLY A 205 10.46 31.67 -28.86
N GLY A 206 10.26 32.04 -30.13
CA GLY A 206 10.02 31.09 -31.21
C GLY A 206 9.39 31.75 -32.41
N ASN A 207 10.02 31.54 -33.56
CA ASN A 207 9.51 31.87 -34.87
C ASN A 207 8.28 30.97 -35.04
N GLY A 208 7.07 31.52 -35.19
CA GLY A 208 5.78 30.83 -35.00
C GLY A 208 5.45 29.64 -35.92
N SER A 209 6.44 28.97 -36.48
CA SER A 209 6.34 27.82 -37.39
C SER A 209 6.46 26.45 -36.70
N GLN A 210 6.77 26.37 -35.39
CA GLN A 210 6.86 25.11 -34.64
C GLN A 210 6.02 25.14 -33.36
N MET A 211 5.23 24.08 -33.14
CA MET A 211 4.45 23.89 -31.90
C MET A 211 5.39 23.73 -30.70
N LYS A 212 5.12 24.46 -29.63
CA LYS A 212 5.92 24.44 -28.40
C LYS A 212 5.30 23.55 -27.32
N LEU A 213 6.10 23.23 -26.31
CA LEU A 213 5.66 22.38 -25.21
C LEU A 213 4.61 23.06 -24.32
N ASP A 214 4.67 24.38 -24.16
CA ASP A 214 3.68 25.17 -23.41
C ASP A 214 2.39 25.46 -24.20
N GLU A 215 2.40 25.21 -25.50
CA GLU A 215 1.23 25.24 -26.38
C GLU A 215 0.51 23.88 -26.46
N LEU A 216 1.05 22.86 -25.78
CA LEU A 216 0.45 21.53 -25.74
C LEU A 216 -0.89 21.59 -24.99
N GLY A 217 -1.99 21.31 -25.70
CA GLY A 217 -3.31 21.20 -25.09
C GLY A 217 -3.36 20.13 -23.98
N VAL A 218 -4.30 20.28 -23.05
CA VAL A 218 -4.43 19.41 -21.87
C VAL A 218 -4.53 17.93 -22.27
N ASP A 219 -5.28 17.59 -23.31
CA ASP A 219 -5.45 16.19 -23.74
C ASP A 219 -4.13 15.56 -24.21
N ASN A 220 -3.37 16.30 -25.01
CA ASN A 220 -2.05 15.85 -25.46
C ASN A 220 -1.07 15.75 -24.29
N TRP A 221 -1.13 16.67 -23.33
CA TRP A 221 -0.34 16.58 -22.11
C TRP A 221 -0.69 15.32 -21.29
N LEU A 222 -1.99 15.01 -21.13
CA LEU A 222 -2.43 13.82 -20.41
C LEU A 222 -1.95 12.53 -21.07
N LEU A 223 -1.89 12.50 -22.42
CA LEU A 223 -1.28 11.40 -23.16
C LEU A 223 0.21 11.26 -22.82
N VAL A 224 0.99 12.35 -22.85
CA VAL A 224 2.41 12.31 -22.46
C VAL A 224 2.56 11.85 -21.00
N ARG A 225 1.77 12.42 -20.09
CA ARG A 225 1.73 12.08 -18.67
C ARG A 225 1.44 10.61 -18.41
N SER A 226 0.66 9.95 -19.27
CA SER A 226 0.35 8.51 -19.13
C SER A 226 1.60 7.61 -19.21
N TYR A 227 2.67 8.09 -19.84
CA TYR A 227 3.96 7.37 -19.97
C TYR A 227 4.98 7.74 -18.90
N LEU A 228 4.70 8.73 -18.05
CA LEU A 228 5.62 9.22 -17.03
C LEU A 228 5.15 8.83 -15.63
N LYS A 229 6.08 8.54 -14.72
CA LYS A 229 5.83 8.41 -13.28
C LYS A 229 6.68 9.40 -12.51
N LEU A 230 6.23 9.80 -11.32
CA LEU A 230 7.02 10.70 -10.48
C LEU A 230 8.37 10.08 -10.09
N THR A 231 8.39 8.76 -9.94
CA THR A 231 9.60 7.98 -9.66
C THR A 231 10.63 7.99 -10.79
N ASP A 232 10.23 8.36 -12.01
CA ASP A 232 11.16 8.43 -13.16
C ASP A 232 12.02 9.69 -13.11
N ILE A 233 11.55 10.73 -12.40
CA ILE A 233 12.27 11.98 -12.23
C ILE A 233 13.24 11.82 -11.05
N LYS A 234 14.54 11.87 -11.31
CA LYS A 234 15.54 11.86 -10.22
C LYS A 234 15.58 13.21 -9.51
N ASN A 235 15.78 13.20 -8.20
CA ASN A 235 16.10 14.44 -7.49
C ASN A 235 17.46 14.94 -7.98
N ALA A 236 17.63 16.25 -8.11
CA ALA A 236 18.95 16.82 -8.33
C ALA A 236 19.84 16.36 -7.17
N SER A 237 20.98 15.75 -7.48
CA SER A 237 21.93 15.23 -6.49
C SER A 237 22.40 16.37 -5.59
N GLY A 238 21.81 16.48 -4.38
CA GLY A 238 22.20 17.51 -3.41
C GLY A 238 21.11 17.94 -2.41
N GLU A 239 19.83 17.73 -2.71
CA GLU A 239 18.77 18.04 -1.73
C GLU A 239 18.53 16.84 -0.82
N SER A 240 19.37 16.69 0.20
CA SER A 240 18.96 15.98 1.41
C SER A 240 17.70 16.65 1.93
N CYS A 241 16.63 15.87 2.13
CA CYS A 241 15.43 16.33 2.84
C CYS A 241 15.86 17.14 4.07
N PRO A 242 15.30 18.33 4.32
CA PRO A 242 15.45 18.93 5.63
C PRO A 242 14.98 17.88 6.64
N PRO A 243 15.74 17.63 7.73
CA PRO A 243 15.25 16.77 8.80
C PRO A 243 13.89 17.29 9.23
N PRO A 244 12.95 16.41 9.63
CA PRO A 244 11.59 16.83 10.01
C PRO A 244 11.72 17.99 11.00
N SER A 245 11.38 19.19 10.52
CA SER A 245 11.56 20.40 11.29
C SER A 245 10.66 20.25 12.51
N LYS A 246 11.31 20.32 13.68
CA LYS A 246 10.73 20.23 15.03
C LYS A 246 9.21 20.40 15.04
N ARG A 247 8.47 19.28 15.15
CA ARG A 247 7.05 19.18 15.58
C ARG A 247 6.29 20.52 15.50
N GLN A 248 6.13 21.10 14.32
CA GLN A 248 5.25 22.26 14.16
C GLN A 248 3.87 21.76 13.73
N LYS A 249 3.13 21.35 14.76
CA LYS A 249 1.66 21.38 14.83
C LYS A 249 0.91 20.74 13.64
N LEU A 250 1.08 19.43 13.46
CA LEU A 250 -0.01 18.59 12.93
C LEU A 250 -1.18 18.43 13.93
N ASP A 251 -1.02 18.96 15.15
CA ASP A 251 -2.03 18.91 16.23
C ASP A 251 -3.12 19.99 16.19
N ARG A 252 -3.12 20.89 15.19
CA ARG A 252 -4.12 21.99 15.14
C ARG A 252 -5.20 21.86 14.06
N ALA A 253 -5.04 20.98 13.08
CA ALA A 253 -6.11 20.71 12.10
C ALA A 253 -7.08 19.61 12.59
N CYS A 254 -6.59 18.61 13.34
CA CYS A 254 -7.41 17.50 13.85
C CYS A 254 -8.23 17.82 15.12
N LYS A 255 -8.11 19.04 15.70
CA LYS A 255 -8.80 19.42 16.96
C LYS A 255 -9.79 20.58 16.83
N ARG A 256 -10.11 21.04 15.61
CA ARG A 256 -11.02 22.19 15.41
C ARG A 256 -12.40 21.86 14.85
N LYS A 257 -12.76 20.58 14.77
CA LYS A 257 -14.13 20.14 14.46
C LYS A 257 -14.50 18.90 15.28
N LEU A 258 -14.43 19.03 16.61
CA LEU A 258 -15.24 18.24 17.54
C LEU A 258 -16.25 19.21 18.15
#